data_AF-A0A435S8W2-F1
#
_entry.id   AF-A0A435S8W2-F1
#
_cell.length_a   1.000
_cell.length_b   1.000
_cell.length_c   1.000
_cell.angle_alpha   90.00
_cell.angle_beta   90.00
_cell.angle_gamma   90.00
#
_symmetry.space_group_name_H-M   'P 1'
#
loop_
_entity.id
_entity.type
_entity.pdbx_description
1 polymer ?
#
loop_
_entity_poly.entity_id
_entity_poly.type
_entity_poly.pdbx_seq_one_letter_code
_entity_poly.pdbx_strand_id
1 'polypeptide(L)'
;NTLAALELGGEALDRVSSIFWCRAGAYTNETIQALERDISPKMSRHFSAISMNERLFARIDDLYQRRESLKLDAETLRVLEKTWKGFVRSGAKLDADGKKRLASISEELSSLGTAFGQNVLADESDWALFLDEA
;
A
#
# COMPACT_ATOMS: atom_id res chain seq x y z
N ASN A 1 11.57 17.42 10.89
CA ASN A 1 11.83 16.14 11.61
C ASN A 1 10.73 15.10 11.42
N THR A 2 9.56 15.45 10.86
CA THR A 2 8.46 14.48 10.61
C THR A 2 8.43 14.05 9.15
N LEU A 3 8.20 14.99 8.21
CA LEU A 3 7.93 14.66 6.80
C LEU A 3 9.10 13.94 6.13
N ALA A 4 10.29 14.53 6.09
CA ALA A 4 11.47 13.89 5.49
C ALA A 4 11.84 12.54 6.15
N ALA A 5 11.69 12.42 7.48
CA ALA A 5 11.98 11.16 8.16
C ALA A 5 10.96 10.07 7.83
N LEU A 6 9.70 10.44 7.59
CA LEU A 6 8.65 9.54 7.13
C LEU A 6 8.91 9.09 5.69
N GLU A 7 9.23 10.02 4.79
CA GLU A 7 9.52 9.73 3.38
C GLU A 7 10.75 8.82 3.20
N LEU A 8 11.78 8.98 4.04
CA LEU A 8 13.03 8.21 3.93
C LEU A 8 13.03 6.92 4.76
N GLY A 9 12.08 6.74 5.69
CA GLY A 9 12.09 5.62 6.63
C GLY A 9 11.81 4.24 6.02
N GLY A 10 11.25 4.20 4.80
CA GLY A 10 10.80 2.98 4.13
C GLY A 10 11.76 2.40 3.08
N GLU A 11 12.88 3.06 2.79
CA GLU A 11 13.68 2.83 1.58
C GLU A 11 14.08 1.36 1.36
N ALA A 12 14.50 0.66 2.41
CA ALA A 12 14.89 -0.74 2.32
C ALA A 12 13.72 -1.66 1.91
N LEU A 13 12.54 -1.43 2.48
CA LEU A 13 11.33 -2.19 2.16
C LEU A 13 10.84 -1.84 0.76
N ASP A 14 10.86 -0.57 0.38
CA ASP A 14 10.44 -0.10 -0.94
C ASP A 14 11.31 -0.70 -2.05
N ARG A 15 12.63 -0.76 -1.83
CA ARG A 15 13.56 -1.34 -2.80
C ARG A 15 13.29 -2.82 -3.05
N VAL A 16 13.10 -3.61 -1.99
CA VAL A 16 12.82 -5.05 -2.13
C VAL A 16 11.42 -5.27 -2.70
N SER A 17 10.43 -4.51 -2.24
CA SER A 17 9.05 -4.59 -2.72
C SER A 17 8.95 -4.28 -4.21
N SER A 18 9.65 -3.25 -4.69
CA SER A 18 9.65 -2.87 -6.10
C SER A 18 10.13 -4.01 -7.00
N ILE A 19 11.18 -4.72 -6.59
CA ILE A 19 11.71 -5.87 -7.33
C ILE A 19 10.73 -7.04 -7.28
N PHE A 20 10.22 -7.36 -6.08
CA PHE A 20 9.31 -8.48 -5.88
C PHE A 20 8.02 -8.32 -6.69
N TRP A 21 7.34 -7.17 -6.56
CA TRP A 21 6.07 -6.93 -7.26
C TRP A 21 6.25 -6.77 -8.77
N CYS A 22 7.39 -6.23 -9.23
CA CYS A 22 7.72 -6.24 -10.66
C CYS A 22 7.86 -7.66 -11.20
N ARG A 23 8.58 -8.54 -10.47
CA ARG A 23 8.74 -9.94 -10.86
C ARG A 23 7.41 -10.69 -10.81
N ALA A 24 6.62 -10.51 -9.75
CA ALA A 24 5.32 -11.14 -9.61
C ALA A 24 4.33 -10.74 -10.71
N GLY A 25 4.36 -9.48 -11.17
CA GLY A 25 3.51 -9.03 -12.27
C GLY A 25 3.99 -9.46 -13.67
N ALA A 26 5.31 -9.52 -13.90
CA ALA A 26 5.86 -9.71 -15.25
C ALA A 26 6.39 -11.12 -15.55
N TYR A 27 6.82 -11.87 -14.52
CA TYR A 27 7.39 -13.20 -14.66
C TYR A 27 7.27 -13.97 -13.35
N THR A 28 6.05 -14.42 -13.07
CA THR A 28 5.73 -15.17 -11.86
C THR A 28 5.97 -16.67 -12.02
N ASN A 29 5.84 -17.40 -10.91
CA ASN A 29 5.84 -18.86 -10.83
C ASN A 29 5.15 -19.28 -9.52
N GLU A 30 4.98 -20.59 -9.30
CA GLU A 30 4.32 -21.11 -8.10
C GLU A 30 4.93 -20.60 -6.79
N THR A 31 6.26 -20.50 -6.72
CA THR A 31 6.98 -19.99 -5.54
C THR A 31 6.66 -18.53 -5.29
N ILE A 32 6.68 -17.69 -6.33
CA ILE A 32 6.37 -16.26 -6.21
C ILE A 32 4.89 -16.08 -5.83
N GLN A 33 3.98 -16.81 -6.47
CA GLN A 33 2.56 -16.76 -6.15
C GLN A 33 2.27 -17.18 -4.69
N ALA A 34 2.98 -18.19 -4.17
CA ALA A 34 2.90 -18.57 -2.77
C ALA A 34 3.39 -17.46 -1.83
N LEU A 35 4.49 -16.79 -2.19
CA LEU A 35 5.01 -15.65 -1.45
C LEU A 35 4.03 -14.46 -1.47
N GLU A 36 3.38 -14.18 -2.61
CA GLU A 36 2.38 -13.11 -2.69
C GLU A 36 1.25 -13.34 -1.68
N ARG A 37 0.73 -14.56 -1.57
CA ARG A 37 -0.34 -14.91 -0.62
C ARG A 37 0.06 -14.69 0.84
N ASP A 38 1.33 -14.95 1.17
CA ASP A 38 1.85 -14.74 2.53
C ASP A 38 2.20 -13.26 2.82
N ILE A 39 2.77 -12.56 1.85
CA ILE A 39 3.30 -11.21 2.01
C ILE A 39 2.19 -10.15 1.91
N SER A 40 1.24 -10.29 0.99
CA SER A 40 0.13 -9.34 0.78
C SER A 40 -0.58 -8.92 2.09
N PRO A 41 -1.12 -9.84 2.91
CA PRO A 41 -1.78 -9.47 4.16
C PRO A 41 -0.80 -8.86 5.18
N LYS A 42 0.46 -9.32 5.23
CA LYS A 42 1.50 -8.74 6.11
C LYS A 42 1.80 -7.28 5.76
N MET A 43 1.91 -6.98 4.46
CA MET A 43 2.13 -5.62 3.96
C MET A 43 0.92 -4.72 4.26
N SER A 44 -0.30 -5.23 4.05
CA SER A 44 -1.54 -4.50 4.38
C SER A 44 -1.60 -4.11 5.86
N ARG A 45 -1.28 -5.06 6.76
CA ARG A 45 -1.20 -4.79 8.20
C ARG A 45 -0.10 -3.78 8.56
N HIS A 46 1.07 -3.88 7.94
CA HIS A 46 2.20 -2.97 8.16
C HIS A 46 1.82 -1.51 7.82
N PHE A 47 1.28 -1.26 6.63
CA PHE A 47 0.90 0.09 6.21
C PHE A 47 -0.33 0.62 6.96
N SER A 48 -1.27 -0.26 7.34
CA SER A 48 -2.39 0.12 8.22
C SER A 48 -1.88 0.59 9.58
N ALA A 49 -0.90 -0.11 10.18
CA ALA A 49 -0.31 0.28 11.45
C ALA A 49 0.39 1.66 11.40
N ILE A 50 1.04 1.99 10.28
CA ILE A 50 1.68 3.30 10.08
C ILE A 50 0.62 4.39 9.90
N SER A 51 -0.30 4.20 8.96
CA SER A 51 -1.28 5.22 8.57
C SER A 51 -2.32 5.51 9.65
N MET A 52 -2.61 4.56 10.54
CA MET A 52 -3.53 4.71 11.66
C MET A 52 -2.83 5.09 12.98
N ASN A 53 -1.50 5.25 12.98
CA ASN A 53 -0.74 5.60 14.17
C ASN A 53 -1.09 7.02 14.65
N GLU A 54 -1.68 7.11 15.84
CA GLU A 54 -2.19 8.37 16.39
C GLU A 54 -1.11 9.41 16.64
N ARG A 55 0.03 9.00 17.20
CA ARG A 55 1.14 9.91 17.53
C ARG A 55 1.78 10.46 16.26
N LEU A 56 1.94 9.61 15.24
CA LEU A 56 2.47 10.02 13.95
C LEU A 56 1.49 10.97 13.25
N PHE A 57 0.21 10.61 13.19
CA PHE A 57 -0.80 11.44 12.56
C PHE A 57 -0.93 12.80 13.25
N ALA A 58 -0.90 12.87 14.58
CA ALA A 58 -0.94 14.14 15.31
C ALA A 58 0.21 15.09 14.89
N ARG A 59 1.41 14.56 14.65
CA ARG A 59 2.54 15.37 14.15
C ARG A 59 2.34 15.85 12.71
N ILE A 60 1.69 15.05 11.86
CA ILE A 60 1.40 15.42 10.47
C ILE A 60 0.24 16.43 10.42
N ASP A 61 -0.78 16.23 11.24
CA ASP A 61 -1.93 17.13 11.35
C ASP A 61 -1.50 18.51 11.85
N ASP A 62 -0.68 18.59 12.89
CA ASP A 62 -0.11 19.87 13.35
C ASP A 62 0.63 20.63 12.24
N LEU A 63 1.48 19.94 11.47
CA LEU A 63 2.16 20.55 10.32
C LEU A 63 1.16 21.02 9.26
N TYR A 64 0.15 20.21 8.97
CA TYR A 64 -0.89 20.54 8.00
C TYR A 64 -1.73 21.75 8.43
N GLN A 65 -2.14 21.84 9.69
CA GLN A 65 -2.93 22.96 10.19
C GLN A 65 -2.15 24.28 10.14
N ARG A 66 -0.84 24.24 10.41
CA ARG A 66 0.02 25.42 10.43
C ARG A 66 0.73 25.69 9.11
N ARG A 67 0.45 24.95 8.04
CA ARG A 67 1.18 24.97 6.75
C ARG A 67 1.37 26.37 6.15
N GLU A 68 0.39 27.25 6.31
CA GLU A 68 0.46 28.64 5.79
C GLU A 68 1.50 29.50 6.53
N SER A 69 1.78 29.18 7.79
CA SER A 69 2.77 29.89 8.61
C SER A 69 4.20 29.35 8.46
N LEU A 70 4.34 28.13 7.92
CA LEU A 70 5.62 27.42 7.80
C LEU A 70 6.50 27.92 6.64
N LYS A 71 5.98 28.79 5.78
CA LYS A 71 6.69 29.35 4.60
C LYS A 71 7.36 28.27 3.74
N LEU A 72 6.64 27.18 3.51
CA LEU A 72 7.11 26.05 2.69
C LEU A 72 7.18 26.45 1.22
N ASP A 73 8.13 25.88 0.49
CA ASP A 73 8.09 25.90 -0.98
C ASP A 73 6.91 25.07 -1.51
N ALA A 74 6.61 25.24 -2.80
CA ALA A 74 5.45 24.61 -3.42
C ALA A 74 5.50 23.07 -3.41
N GLU A 75 6.69 22.48 -3.55
CA GLU A 75 6.87 21.03 -3.57
C GLU A 75 6.67 20.45 -2.18
N THR A 76 7.32 21.04 -1.17
CA THR A 76 7.19 20.61 0.23
C THR A 76 5.75 20.77 0.73
N LEU A 77 5.07 21.86 0.37
CA LEU A 77 3.65 22.04 0.67
C LEU A 77 2.82 20.92 0.03
N ARG A 78 3.09 20.60 -1.23
CA ARG A 78 2.38 19.53 -1.94
C ARG A 78 2.59 18.16 -1.31
N VAL A 79 3.82 17.83 -0.90
CA VAL A 79 4.13 16.58 -0.20
C VAL A 79 3.34 16.51 1.12
N LEU A 80 3.34 17.59 1.91
CA LEU A 80 2.58 17.66 3.16
C LEU A 80 1.08 17.43 2.93
N GLU A 81 0.49 18.09 1.93
CA GLU A 81 -0.94 17.92 1.60
C GLU A 81 -1.28 16.50 1.18
N LYS A 82 -0.47 15.88 0.31
CA LYS A 82 -0.70 14.51 -0.16
C LYS A 82 -0.54 13.51 0.98
N THR A 83 0.47 13.70 1.82
CA THR A 83 0.71 12.88 3.00
C THR A 83 -0.48 12.95 3.96
N TRP A 84 -0.90 14.16 4.35
CA TRP A 84 -2.04 14.34 5.25
C TRP A 84 -3.32 13.72 4.69
N LYS A 85 -3.64 13.97 3.41
CA LYS A 85 -4.81 13.36 2.74
C LYS A 85 -4.72 11.84 2.70
N GLY A 86 -3.53 11.28 2.50
CA GLY A 86 -3.27 9.85 2.57
C GLY A 86 -3.65 9.27 3.93
N PHE A 87 -3.13 9.84 5.02
CA PHE A 87 -3.47 9.42 6.38
C PHE A 87 -4.98 9.49 6.67
N VAL A 88 -5.64 10.59 6.29
CA VAL A 88 -7.09 10.74 6.51
C VAL A 88 -7.87 9.67 5.74
N ARG A 89 -7.53 9.41 4.47
CA ARG A 89 -8.18 8.38 3.64
C ARG A 89 -7.93 6.96 4.16
N SER A 90 -6.78 6.73 4.78
CA SER A 90 -6.45 5.47 5.45
C SER A 90 -7.05 5.34 6.86
N GLY A 91 -7.90 6.28 7.28
CA GLY A 91 -8.65 6.18 8.53
C GLY A 91 -7.95 6.74 9.76
N ALA A 92 -6.92 7.57 9.62
CA ALA A 92 -6.21 8.16 10.76
C ALA A 92 -7.13 8.95 11.73
N LYS A 93 -8.24 9.51 11.20
CA LYS A 93 -9.25 10.27 11.97
C LYS A 93 -10.42 9.43 12.50
N LEU A 94 -10.43 8.12 12.26
CA LEU A 94 -11.45 7.22 12.81
C LEU A 94 -11.20 7.01 14.31
N ASP A 95 -12.23 6.57 15.02
CA ASP A 95 -12.09 6.03 16.37
C ASP A 95 -11.45 4.64 16.36
N ALA A 96 -11.24 4.06 17.55
CA ALA A 96 -10.58 2.77 17.69
C ALA A 96 -11.31 1.64 16.94
N ASP A 97 -12.64 1.62 17.01
CA ASP A 97 -13.46 0.60 16.34
C ASP A 97 -13.45 0.78 14.82
N GLY A 98 -13.56 2.02 14.35
CA GLY A 98 -13.47 2.35 12.93
C GLY A 98 -12.10 2.00 12.34
N LYS A 99 -11.01 2.30 13.04
CA LYS A 99 -9.64 1.90 12.64
C LYS A 99 -9.52 0.38 12.54
N LYS A 100 -9.96 -0.34 13.58
CA LYS A 100 -9.93 -1.81 13.59
C LYS A 100 -10.73 -2.41 12.44
N ARG A 101 -11.93 -1.88 12.16
CA ARG A 101 -12.77 -2.34 11.05
C ARG A 101 -12.11 -2.09 9.70
N LEU A 102 -11.57 -0.88 9.48
CA LEU A 102 -10.92 -0.53 8.21
C LEU A 102 -9.64 -1.34 7.97
N ALA A 103 -8.86 -1.62 9.02
CA ALA A 103 -7.67 -2.46 8.92
C ALA A 103 -8.05 -3.90 8.52
N SER A 104 -9.09 -4.47 9.14
CA SER A 104 -9.61 -5.80 8.78
C SER A 104 -10.08 -5.87 7.33
N ILE A 105 -10.79 -4.85 6.85
CA ILE A 105 -11.25 -4.78 5.45
C ILE A 105 -10.05 -4.69 4.50
N SER A 106 -9.06 -3.86 4.83
CA SER A 106 -7.85 -3.70 4.00
C SER A 106 -7.05 -5.00 3.89
N GLU A 107 -7.00 -5.79 4.95
CA GLU A 107 -6.34 -7.10 4.97
C GLU A 107 -7.09 -8.13 4.10
N GLU A 108 -8.43 -8.17 4.23
CA GLU A 108 -9.28 -9.06 3.43
C GLU A 108 -9.20 -8.70 1.94
N LEU A 109 -9.33 -7.42 1.59
CA LEU A 109 -9.22 -6.95 0.20
C LEU A 109 -7.85 -7.27 -0.42
N SER A 110 -6.77 -7.14 0.36
CA SER A 110 -5.42 -7.50 -0.11
C SER A 110 -5.33 -8.98 -0.44
N SER A 111 -5.89 -9.85 0.40
CA SER A 111 -5.90 -11.29 0.19
C SER A 111 -6.76 -11.67 -1.02
N LEU A 112 -7.94 -11.08 -1.15
CA LEU A 112 -8.86 -11.30 -2.27
C LEU A 112 -8.27 -10.80 -3.59
N GLY A 113 -7.58 -9.65 -3.60
CA GLY A 113 -6.93 -9.12 -4.79
C GLY A 113 -5.82 -10.05 -5.30
N THR A 114 -5.00 -10.60 -4.40
CA THR A 114 -4.00 -11.61 -4.78
C THR A 114 -4.65 -12.88 -5.33
N ALA A 115 -5.69 -13.40 -4.67
CA ALA A 115 -6.40 -14.59 -5.13
C ALA A 115 -7.04 -14.38 -6.51
N PHE A 116 -7.65 -13.22 -6.74
CA PHE A 116 -8.25 -12.88 -8.02
C PHE A 116 -7.21 -12.86 -9.15
N GLY A 117 -6.07 -12.18 -8.95
CA GLY A 117 -5.02 -12.13 -9.97
C GLY A 117 -4.45 -13.50 -10.32
N GLN A 118 -4.29 -14.37 -9.32
CA GLN A 118 -3.80 -15.73 -9.53
C GLN A 118 -4.83 -16.63 -10.23
N ASN A 119 -6.12 -16.46 -9.94
CA ASN A 119 -7.19 -17.19 -10.64
C ASN A 119 -7.26 -16.81 -12.12
N VAL A 120 -7.13 -15.52 -12.46
CA VAL A 120 -7.10 -15.05 -13.85
C VAL A 120 -5.89 -15.63 -14.58
N LEU A 121 -4.70 -15.56 -13.97
CA LEU A 121 -3.49 -16.11 -14.57
C LEU A 121 -3.62 -17.62 -14.84
N ALA A 122 -4.18 -18.38 -13.89
CA ALA A 122 -4.37 -19.82 -14.05
C ALA A 122 -5.30 -20.14 -15.24
N ASP A 123 -6.42 -19.42 -15.36
CA ASP A 123 -7.39 -19.58 -16.46
C ASP A 123 -6.76 -19.27 -17.82
N GLU A 124 -5.99 -18.17 -17.91
CA GLU A 124 -5.34 -17.75 -19.15
C GLU A 124 -4.11 -18.61 -19.53
N SER A 125 -3.43 -19.21 -18.55
CA SER A 125 -2.19 -19.96 -18.81
C SER A 125 -2.40 -21.35 -19.40
N ASP A 126 -3.56 -21.97 -19.13
CA ASP A 126 -3.85 -23.35 -19.53
C ASP A 126 -4.67 -23.44 -20.82
N TRP A 127 -5.35 -22.35 -21.22
CA TRP A 127 -6.20 -22.35 -22.39
C TRP A 127 -5.40 -22.20 -23.69
N ALA A 128 -5.67 -23.07 -24.66
CA ALA A 128 -5.16 -22.97 -26.02
C ALA A 128 -6.24 -23.35 -27.04
N LEU A 129 -6.38 -22.54 -28.09
CA LEU A 129 -7.17 -22.90 -29.28
C LEU A 129 -6.23 -23.46 -30.35
N PHE A 130 -6.28 -24.77 -30.54
CA PHE A 130 -5.62 -25.43 -31.66
C PHE A 130 -6.46 -25.24 -32.93
N LEU A 131 -5.84 -24.75 -33.99
CA LEU A 131 -6.47 -24.54 -35.29
C LEU A 131 -6.02 -25.65 -36.26
N ASP A 132 -6.96 -26.27 -36.96
CA ASP A 132 -6.68 -27.21 -38.04
C ASP A 132 -6.60 -26.49 -39.41
N GLU A 133 -5.92 -27.10 -40.39
CA GLU A 133 -5.91 -26.63 -41.78
C GLU A 133 -7.32 -26.76 -42.40
N ALA A 134 -7.69 -25.77 -43.21
CA ALA A 134 -9.00 -25.65 -43.85
C ALA A 134 -9.20 -26.59 -45.05
#